data_AF-A0A067DBI1-F1
#
_entry.id   AF-A0A067DBI1-F1
#
_cell.length_a   1.000
_cell.length_b   1.000
_cell.length_c   1.000
_cell.angle_alpha   90.00
_cell.angle_beta   90.00
_cell.angle_gamma   90.00
#
_symmetry.space_group_name_H-M   'P 1'
#
loop_
_entity.id
_entity.type
_entity.pdbx_description
1 polymer ?
#
loop_
_entity_poly.entity_id
_entity_poly.type
_entity_poly.pdbx_seq_one_letter_code
_entity_poly.pdbx_strand_id
1 'polypeptide(L)'
;MSWWWAGAIGAAKKKLGEDDERNVGLVIGVTGILGNSLAEILPRPDTPGGPWKVYGVARRPRPHWNADHPIEYIQCDVSDPQQTQTKLSQLTDVTHIFYTTWASSPTEVENCQINGAMLRNVLHS
;
A
#
# COMPACT_ATOMS: atom_id res chain seq x y z
N MET A 1 -28.12 -1.76 -34.03
CA MET A 1 -28.90 -1.10 -32.95
C MET A 1 -28.13 -1.28 -31.65
N SER A 2 -27.77 -0.29 -30.84
CA SER A 2 -27.74 1.16 -30.99
C SER A 2 -26.46 1.66 -30.28
N TRP A 3 -25.78 2.63 -30.88
CA TRP A 3 -24.56 3.28 -30.37
C TRP A 3 -24.80 4.04 -29.03
N TRP A 4 -26.05 4.14 -28.60
CA TRP A 4 -26.52 4.99 -27.51
C TRP A 4 -26.40 4.29 -26.15
N TRP A 5 -26.42 2.95 -26.10
CA TRP A 5 -26.24 2.18 -24.86
C TRP A 5 -24.80 2.19 -24.35
N ALA A 6 -23.81 2.16 -25.24
CA ALA A 6 -22.39 2.23 -24.85
C ALA A 6 -22.04 3.60 -24.23
N GLY A 7 -22.60 4.68 -24.78
CA GLY A 7 -22.44 6.04 -24.25
C GLY A 7 -23.18 6.26 -22.93
N ALA A 8 -24.38 5.69 -22.77
CA ALA A 8 -25.16 5.80 -21.53
C ALA A 8 -24.50 5.05 -20.35
N ILE A 9 -23.93 3.87 -20.59
CA ILE A 9 -23.17 3.12 -19.57
C ILE A 9 -21.87 3.86 -19.22
N GLY A 10 -21.16 4.41 -20.23
CA GLY A 10 -19.97 5.21 -20.01
C GLY A 10 -20.23 6.51 -19.23
N ALA A 11 -21.34 7.19 -19.53
CA ALA A 11 -21.76 8.41 -18.84
C ALA A 11 -22.30 8.12 -17.43
N ALA A 12 -22.96 6.97 -17.20
CA ALA A 12 -23.37 6.52 -15.87
C ALA A 12 -22.15 6.17 -15.00
N LYS A 13 -21.14 5.49 -15.55
CA LYS A 13 -19.84 5.27 -14.87
C LYS A 13 -19.13 6.58 -14.54
N LYS A 14 -19.21 7.56 -15.44
CA LYS A 14 -18.58 8.88 -15.27
C LYS A 14 -19.29 9.75 -14.22
N LYS A 15 -20.60 9.62 -14.06
CA LYS A 15 -21.38 10.35 -13.04
C LYS A 15 -21.29 9.77 -11.62
N LEU A 16 -20.83 8.53 -11.47
CA LEU A 16 -20.59 7.92 -10.15
C LEU A 16 -19.19 8.24 -9.59
N GLY A 17 -18.28 8.79 -10.39
CA GLY A 17 -16.85 8.90 -10.04
C GLY A 17 -16.36 10.31 -9.69
N GLU A 18 -17.25 11.28 -9.44
CA GLU A 18 -16.85 12.65 -9.07
C GLU A 18 -16.83 12.92 -7.56
N ASP A 19 -17.06 11.88 -6.74
CA ASP A 19 -16.83 11.90 -5.28
C ASP A 19 -16.37 10.51 -4.76
N ASP A 20 -15.61 9.79 -5.59
CA ASP A 20 -15.23 8.39 -5.35
C ASP A 20 -14.18 8.32 -4.23
N GLU A 21 -14.57 7.85 -3.04
CA GLU A 21 -13.64 7.54 -1.94
C GLU A 21 -12.61 6.52 -2.45
N ARG A 22 -11.48 7.03 -2.97
CA ARG A 22 -10.41 6.18 -3.49
C ARG A 22 -9.82 5.42 -2.32
N ASN A 23 -9.87 4.09 -2.39
CA ASN A 23 -9.17 3.29 -1.40
C ASN A 23 -7.67 3.57 -1.49
N VAL A 24 -7.07 3.90 -0.36
CA VAL A 24 -5.64 4.16 -0.22
C VAL A 24 -5.01 3.02 0.57
N GLY A 25 -4.14 2.26 -0.08
CA GLY A 25 -3.43 1.12 0.48
C GLY A 25 -2.01 1.48 0.94
N LEU A 26 -1.67 1.13 2.18
CA LEU A 26 -0.31 1.20 2.71
C LEU A 26 0.30 -0.21 2.77
N VAL A 27 1.24 -0.51 1.88
CA VAL A 27 1.91 -1.81 1.80
C VAL A 27 3.23 -1.77 2.57
N ILE A 28 3.27 -2.42 3.74
CA ILE A 28 4.49 -2.57 4.53
C ILE A 28 5.25 -3.81 4.05
N GLY A 29 6.47 -3.60 3.52
CA GLY A 29 7.27 -4.65 2.89
C GLY A 29 7.09 -4.73 1.37
N VAL A 30 6.95 -3.58 0.69
CA VAL A 30 6.56 -3.51 -0.73
C VAL A 30 7.54 -4.18 -1.70
N THR A 31 8.80 -4.36 -1.31
CA THR A 31 9.81 -5.10 -2.10
C THR A 31 9.92 -6.57 -1.69
N GLY A 32 9.03 -7.07 -0.84
CA GLY A 32 8.92 -8.49 -0.51
C GLY A 32 8.14 -9.25 -1.59
N ILE A 33 8.11 -10.58 -1.49
CA ILE A 33 7.42 -11.44 -2.47
C ILE A 33 5.94 -11.03 -2.61
N LEU A 34 5.22 -10.94 -1.50
CA LEU A 34 3.81 -10.56 -1.50
C LEU A 34 3.61 -9.05 -1.72
N GLY A 35 4.45 -8.22 -1.11
CA GLY A 35 4.38 -6.76 -1.27
C GLY A 35 4.54 -6.31 -2.72
N ASN A 36 5.41 -6.99 -3.49
CA ASN A 36 5.58 -6.68 -4.91
C ASN A 36 4.34 -7.04 -5.73
N SER A 37 3.74 -8.20 -5.47
CA SER A 37 2.48 -8.58 -6.11
C SER A 37 1.35 -7.60 -5.79
N LEU A 38 1.27 -7.10 -4.55
CA LEU A 38 0.29 -6.07 -4.16
C LEU A 38 0.54 -4.74 -4.89
N ALA A 39 1.80 -4.32 -5.01
CA ALA A 39 2.17 -3.11 -5.74
C ALA A 39 1.80 -3.17 -7.23
N GLU A 40 1.84 -4.36 -7.82
CA GLU A 40 1.45 -4.59 -9.21
C GLU A 40 -0.08 -4.68 -9.40
N ILE A 41 -0.79 -5.31 -8.45
CA ILE A 41 -2.21 -5.62 -8.60
C ILE A 41 -3.10 -4.47 -8.13
N LEU A 42 -2.83 -3.85 -6.98
CA LEU A 42 -3.73 -2.83 -6.40
C LEU A 42 -4.04 -1.69 -7.39
N PRO A 43 -3.07 -1.10 -8.11
CA PRO A 43 -3.35 0.02 -9.02
C PRO A 43 -4.13 -0.37 -10.29
N ARG A 44 -4.40 -1.66 -10.55
CA ARG A 44 -5.08 -2.08 -11.78
C ARG A 44 -6.55 -1.62 -11.79
N PRO A 45 -7.11 -1.24 -12.95
CA PRO A 45 -8.48 -0.71 -13.03
C PRO A 45 -9.59 -1.70 -12.66
N ASP A 46 -9.30 -3.00 -12.72
CA ASP A 46 -10.23 -4.09 -12.45
C ASP A 46 -10.11 -4.65 -11.02
N THR A 47 -9.17 -4.14 -10.22
CA THR A 47 -9.01 -4.56 -8.83
C THR A 47 -10.21 -4.10 -7.99
N PRO A 48 -10.90 -5.01 -7.27
CA PRO A 48 -12.02 -4.65 -6.40
C PRO A 48 -11.65 -3.58 -5.38
N GLY A 49 -12.59 -2.67 -5.11
CA GLY A 49 -12.32 -1.48 -4.29
C GLY A 49 -11.44 -0.43 -4.99
N GLY A 50 -11.04 -0.64 -6.24
CA GLY A 50 -10.33 0.35 -7.02
C GLY A 50 -11.22 1.51 -7.49
N PRO A 51 -10.62 2.64 -7.91
CA PRO A 51 -9.19 2.83 -8.14
C PRO A 51 -8.37 2.99 -6.85
N TRP A 52 -7.24 2.28 -6.75
CA TRP A 52 -6.36 2.33 -5.58
C TRP A 52 -5.24 3.36 -5.72
N LYS A 53 -5.04 4.19 -4.69
CA LYS A 53 -3.76 4.87 -4.44
C LYS A 53 -2.90 3.96 -3.56
N VAL A 54 -1.61 3.83 -3.83
CA VAL A 54 -0.75 2.89 -3.10
C VAL A 54 0.52 3.57 -2.60
N TYR A 55 0.72 3.49 -1.29
CA TYR A 55 1.97 3.78 -0.62
C TYR A 55 2.74 2.47 -0.39
N GLY A 56 4.00 2.42 -0.80
CA GLY A 56 4.87 1.26 -0.63
C GLY A 56 6.02 1.54 0.31
N VAL A 57 6.12 0.80 1.41
CA VAL A 57 7.17 0.99 2.42
C VAL A 57 8.21 -0.13 2.38
N ALA A 58 9.48 0.24 2.33
CA ALA A 58 10.60 -0.67 2.53
C ALA A 58 11.87 0.07 2.97
N ARG A 59 12.86 -0.64 3.52
CA ARG A 59 14.06 -0.04 4.12
C ARG A 59 15.10 0.45 3.10
N ARG A 60 15.26 -0.29 2.01
CA ARG A 60 16.30 -0.06 1.00
C ARG A 60 15.81 0.95 -0.04
N PRO A 61 16.70 1.56 -0.83
CA PRO A 61 16.29 2.30 -2.01
C PRO A 61 15.45 1.42 -2.93
N ARG A 62 14.50 2.03 -3.65
CA ARG A 62 13.60 1.31 -4.56
C ARG A 62 14.43 0.60 -5.66
N PRO A 63 14.33 -0.73 -5.77
CA PRO A 63 15.08 -1.46 -6.79
C PRO A 63 14.44 -1.30 -8.18
N HIS A 64 15.26 -1.38 -9.23
CA HIS A 64 14.84 -1.21 -10.63
C HIS A 64 13.67 -2.13 -11.02
N TRP A 65 13.68 -3.39 -10.58
CA TRP A 65 12.62 -4.35 -10.91
C TRP A 65 11.24 -4.04 -10.27
N ASN A 66 11.19 -3.13 -9.30
CA ASN A 66 9.95 -2.66 -8.69
C ASN A 66 9.52 -1.28 -9.23
N ALA A 67 10.39 -0.59 -9.99
CA ALA A 67 10.24 0.82 -10.35
C ALA A 67 9.03 1.10 -11.25
N ASP A 68 8.64 0.12 -12.07
CA ASP A 68 7.55 0.27 -13.05
C ASP A 68 6.15 0.27 -12.42
N HIS A 69 6.03 -0.13 -11.14
CA HIS A 69 4.74 -0.08 -10.45
C HIS A 69 4.33 1.37 -10.12
N PRO A 70 3.08 1.78 -10.40
CA PRO A 70 2.62 3.14 -10.15
C PRO A 70 2.25 3.35 -8.67
N ILE A 71 3.27 3.33 -7.81
CA ILE A 71 3.16 3.47 -6.34
C ILE A 71 4.02 4.63 -5.82
N GLU A 72 3.62 5.20 -4.69
CA GLU A 72 4.42 6.16 -3.92
C GLU A 72 5.35 5.40 -2.98
N TYR A 73 6.65 5.34 -3.32
CA TYR A 73 7.64 4.59 -2.55
C TYR A 73 8.19 5.41 -1.39
N ILE A 74 8.10 4.87 -0.17
CA ILE A 74 8.57 5.48 1.06
C ILE A 74 9.65 4.59 1.64
N GLN A 75 10.87 5.12 1.68
CA GLN A 75 11.97 4.43 2.34
C GLN A 75 11.81 4.57 3.86
N CYS A 76 11.47 3.51 4.60
CA CYS A 76 11.30 3.54 6.05
C CYS A 76 11.69 2.21 6.70
N ASP A 77 12.38 2.27 7.83
CA ASP A 77 12.56 1.17 8.76
C ASP A 77 11.48 1.24 9.84
N VAL A 78 10.53 0.30 9.75
CA VAL A 78 9.40 0.24 10.68
C VAL A 78 9.79 -0.28 12.07
N SER A 79 11.03 -0.76 12.26
CA SER A 79 11.57 -1.06 13.59
C SER A 79 12.02 0.19 14.35
N ASP A 80 12.28 1.30 13.66
CA ASP A 80 12.59 2.59 14.26
C ASP A 80 11.29 3.38 14.49
N PRO A 81 10.85 3.56 15.75
CA PRO A 81 9.59 4.25 16.04
C PRO A 81 9.60 5.72 15.62
N GLN A 82 10.74 6.41 15.72
CA GLN A 82 10.84 7.83 15.36
C GLN A 82 10.78 8.01 13.85
N GLN A 83 11.46 7.13 13.11
CA GLN A 83 11.40 7.16 11.64
C GLN A 83 10.00 6.81 11.14
N THR A 84 9.37 5.81 11.74
CA THR A 84 8.00 5.37 11.40
C THR A 84 7.01 6.50 11.64
N GLN A 85 7.03 7.12 12.83
CA GLN A 85 6.19 8.27 13.14
C GLN A 85 6.42 9.40 12.14
N THR A 86 7.67 9.76 11.88
CA THR A 86 8.00 10.89 11.00
C THR A 86 7.48 10.67 9.59
N LYS A 87 7.57 9.45 9.04
CA LYS A 87 7.25 9.18 7.63
C LYS A 87 5.81 8.77 7.39
N LEU A 88 5.20 8.03 8.32
CA LEU A 88 3.87 7.43 8.11
C LEU A 88 2.73 8.28 8.68
N SER A 89 2.96 9.08 9.72
CA SER A 89 1.92 9.97 10.29
C SER A 89 1.36 11.00 9.31
N GLN A 90 2.12 11.29 8.26
CA GLN A 90 1.75 12.24 7.20
C GLN A 90 0.70 11.63 6.24
N LEU A 91 0.54 10.32 6.24
CA LEU A 91 -0.31 9.57 5.30
C LEU A 91 -1.74 9.48 5.82
N THR A 92 -2.38 10.65 5.99
CA THR A 92 -3.68 10.78 6.66
C THR A 92 -4.86 10.24 5.84
N ASP A 93 -4.63 9.90 4.57
CA ASP A 93 -5.64 9.37 3.64
C ASP A 93 -5.65 7.83 3.57
N VAL A 94 -4.76 7.14 4.29
CA VAL A 94 -4.70 5.66 4.30
C VAL A 94 -6.00 5.06 4.84
N THR A 95 -6.55 4.13 4.07
CA THR A 95 -7.79 3.40 4.41
C THR A 95 -7.52 1.94 4.77
N HIS A 96 -6.48 1.34 4.21
CA HIS A 96 -6.15 -0.07 4.36
C HIS A 96 -4.64 -0.27 4.55
N ILE A 97 -4.26 -1.09 5.52
CA ILE A 97 -2.85 -1.47 5.74
C ILE A 97 -2.66 -2.94 5.31
N PHE A 98 -1.72 -3.18 4.41
CA PHE A 98 -1.28 -4.50 4.00
C PHE A 98 0.10 -4.78 4.61
N TYR A 99 0.14 -5.51 5.74
CA TYR A 99 1.37 -5.82 6.45
C TYR A 99 1.97 -7.14 5.94
N THR A 100 3.07 -7.08 5.17
CA THR A 100 3.67 -8.24 4.48
C THR A 100 5.17 -8.37 4.75
N THR A 101 5.61 -7.95 5.94
CA THR A 101 7.03 -7.99 6.33
C THR A 101 7.24 -8.69 7.67
N TRP A 102 8.48 -9.10 7.92
CA TRP A 102 8.93 -9.62 9.21
C TRP A 102 10.45 -9.46 9.33
N ALA A 103 10.95 -9.58 10.56
CA ALA A 103 12.36 -9.70 10.88
C ALA A 103 12.65 -11.07 11.49
N SER A 104 13.79 -11.64 11.11
CA SER A 104 14.28 -12.91 11.66
C SER A 104 15.33 -12.65 12.73
N SER A 105 15.19 -13.31 13.87
CA SER A 105 16.12 -13.28 15.01
C SER A 105 16.48 -14.70 15.48
N PRO A 106 17.59 -14.87 16.23
CA PRO A 106 18.06 -16.18 16.67
C PRO A 106 17.06 -16.95 17.55
N THR A 107 16.25 -16.26 18.35
CA THR A 107 15.26 -16.88 19.23
C THR A 107 13.84 -16.41 18.95
N GLU A 108 12.85 -17.23 19.31
CA GLU A 108 11.45 -16.88 19.13
C GLU A 108 10.99 -15.75 20.05
N VAL A 109 11.62 -15.63 21.22
CA VAL A 109 11.37 -14.50 22.14
C VAL A 109 11.78 -13.19 21.48
N GLU A 110 12.96 -13.15 20.84
CA GLU A 110 13.42 -11.97 20.10
C GLU A 110 12.55 -11.71 18.86
N ASN A 111 12.10 -12.75 18.15
CA ASN A 111 11.15 -12.60 17.03
C ASN A 111 9.85 -11.93 17.50
N CYS A 112 9.27 -12.40 18.61
CA CYS A 112 8.07 -11.81 19.19
C CYS A 112 8.28 -10.34 19.54
N GLN A 113 9.42 -10.00 20.15
CA GLN A 113 9.75 -8.64 20.54
C GLN A 113 9.88 -7.71 19.32
N ILE A 114 10.71 -8.09 18.34
CA ILE A 114 11.01 -7.24 17.19
C ILE A 114 9.81 -7.11 16.26
N ASN A 115 9.16 -8.22 15.89
CA ASN A 115 8.01 -8.17 14.98
C ASN A 115 6.80 -7.51 15.63
N GLY A 116 6.60 -7.73 16.93
CA GLY A 116 5.57 -7.05 17.71
C GLY A 116 5.82 -5.55 17.79
N ALA A 117 7.06 -5.11 17.96
CA ALA A 117 7.42 -3.69 17.95
C ALA A 117 7.22 -3.06 16.56
N MET A 118 7.67 -3.71 15.49
CA MET A 118 7.50 -3.23 14.12
C MET A 118 6.02 -3.00 13.76
N LEU A 119 5.16 -3.98 14.07
CA LEU A 119 3.72 -3.84 13.82
C LEU A 119 3.11 -2.71 14.66
N ARG A 120 3.48 -2.63 15.95
CA ARG A 120 2.98 -1.57 16.85
C ARG A 120 3.37 -0.18 16.37
N ASN A 121 4.61 0.00 15.90
CA ASN A 121 5.08 1.27 15.36
C ASN A 121 4.24 1.73 14.15
N VAL A 122 3.91 0.81 13.24
CA VAL A 122 3.05 1.11 12.08
C VAL A 122 1.63 1.46 12.49
N LEU A 123 1.06 0.76 13.47
CA LEU A 123 -0.32 1.01 13.91
C LEU A 123 -0.46 2.28 14.76
N HIS A 124 0.64 2.78 15.34
CA HIS A 124 0.66 3.97 16.19
C HIS A 124 1.17 5.23 15.48
N SER A 125 1.63 5.12 14.24
CA SER A 125 2.20 6.23 13.49
C SER A 125 1.15 7.25 13.08
#